data_AF-A0A7X8RH69-F1
#
_entry.id   AF-A0A7X8RH69-F1
#
_cell.length_a   1.000
_cell.length_b   1.000
_cell.length_c   1.000
_cell.angle_alpha   90.00
_cell.angle_beta   90.00
_cell.angle_gamma   90.00
#
_symmetry.space_group_name_H-M   'P 1'
#
loop_
_entity.id
_entity.type
_entity.pdbx_description
1 polymer ?
#
loop_
_entity_poly.entity_id
_entity_poly.type
_entity_poly.pdbx_seq_one_letter_code
_entity_poly.pdbx_strand_id
1 'polypeptide(L)'
;MSFHLNSRNILDTIEMIEKYRLDIRTVTMGISLLSCSRSTMEETCRAVYDLVVSRASRLVEVCQGIEAELGIPIVNKRISVTPVALITAGVEGNPADVARALDRAAREVGVNFLGGYSALVAKGATTSEKA
;
A
#
# COMPACT_ATOMS: atom_id res chain seq x y z
N MET A 1 -0.51 -25.30 2.97
CA MET A 1 0.63 -24.72 3.72
C MET A 1 0.24 -24.67 5.17
N SER A 2 0.74 -25.60 5.98
CA SER A 2 0.52 -25.57 7.43
C SER A 2 1.48 -24.57 8.06
N PHE A 3 0.95 -23.47 8.59
CA PHE A 3 1.70 -22.56 9.44
C PHE A 3 2.02 -23.28 10.76
N HIS A 4 3.23 -23.83 10.88
CA HIS A 4 3.73 -24.34 12.16
C HIS A 4 4.35 -23.18 12.96
N LEU A 5 3.49 -22.43 13.65
CA LEU A 5 3.89 -21.53 14.72
C LEU A 5 4.21 -22.37 15.96
N ASN A 6 5.47 -22.80 16.09
CA ASN A 6 5.95 -23.45 17.30
C ASN A 6 6.19 -22.35 18.35
N SER A 7 5.60 -22.47 19.54
CA SER A 7 5.70 -21.49 20.64
C SER A 7 7.15 -21.17 21.01
N ARG A 8 8.07 -22.13 20.80
CA ARG A 8 9.51 -21.93 21.01
C ARG A 8 10.11 -20.88 20.08
N ASN A 9 9.75 -20.90 18.80
CA ASN A 9 10.23 -19.91 17.83
C ASN A 9 9.73 -18.50 18.15
N ILE A 10 8.52 -18.39 18.73
CA ILE A 10 7.96 -17.09 19.15
C ILE A 10 8.78 -16.54 20.33
N LEU A 11 9.05 -17.37 21.34
CA LEU A 11 9.88 -17.00 22.50
C LEU A 11 11.30 -16.63 22.10
N ASP A 12 11.93 -17.40 21.22
CA ASP A 12 13.28 -17.12 20.71
C ASP A 12 13.31 -15.77 19.95
N THR A 13 12.24 -15.46 19.20
CA THR A 13 12.12 -14.18 18.48
C THR A 13 11.99 -13.00 19.43
N ILE A 14 11.18 -13.14 20.49
CA ILE A 14 11.05 -12.11 21.54
C ILE A 14 12.41 -11.86 22.20
N GLU A 15 13.14 -12.92 22.58
CA GLU A 15 14.47 -12.78 23.19
C GLU A 15 15.48 -12.09 22.26
N MET A 16 15.44 -12.38 20.96
CA MET A 16 16.26 -11.71 19.95
C MET A 16 15.93 -10.22 19.85
N ILE A 17 14.64 -9.86 19.83
CA ILE A 17 14.20 -8.47 19.75
C ILE A 17 14.73 -7.66 20.93
N GLU A 18 14.56 -8.19 22.16
CA GLU A 18 15.01 -7.53 23.39
C GLU A 18 16.54 -7.38 23.43
N LYS A 19 17.29 -8.41 23.04
CA LYS A 19 18.76 -8.41 23.10
C LYS A 19 19.43 -7.60 21.99
N TYR A 20 18.84 -7.57 20.78
CA TYR A 20 19.50 -7.01 19.59
C TYR A 20 18.97 -5.64 19.15
N ARG A 21 18.00 -5.04 19.87
CA ARG A 21 17.41 -3.72 19.55
C ARG A 21 16.95 -3.62 18.09
N LEU A 22 16.21 -4.63 17.64
CA LEU A 22 15.71 -4.70 16.27
C LEU A 22 14.60 -3.66 16.04
N ASP A 23 14.53 -3.12 14.82
CA ASP A 23 13.45 -2.26 14.36
C ASP A 23 12.80 -2.81 13.08
N ILE A 24 11.52 -2.50 12.88
CA ILE A 24 10.81 -2.80 11.64
C ILE A 24 10.94 -1.59 10.71
N ARG A 25 11.73 -1.73 9.65
CA ARG A 25 11.94 -0.64 8.68
C ARG A 25 10.64 -0.18 8.03
N THR A 26 9.75 -1.10 7.65
CA THR A 26 8.48 -0.75 7.01
C THR A 26 7.45 -1.86 7.16
N VAL A 27 6.19 -1.47 7.35
CA VAL A 27 5.02 -2.29 7.07
C VAL A 27 4.35 -1.71 5.83
N THR A 28 4.07 -2.57 4.84
CA THR A 28 3.46 -2.15 3.58
C THR A 28 2.18 -2.93 3.34
N MET A 29 1.05 -2.22 3.19
CA MET A 29 -0.21 -2.81 2.76
C MET A 29 -0.32 -2.77 1.22
N GLY A 30 -0.50 -3.93 0.60
CA GLY A 30 -0.78 -4.04 -0.83
C GLY A 30 -2.29 -3.93 -1.09
N ILE A 31 -2.71 -3.03 -1.99
CA ILE A 31 -4.12 -2.84 -2.37
C ILE A 31 -4.27 -3.03 -3.88
N SER A 32 -5.15 -3.95 -4.28
CA SER A 32 -5.49 -4.13 -5.70
C SER A 32 -6.47 -3.05 -6.16
N LEU A 33 -6.12 -2.34 -7.23
CA LEU A 33 -6.98 -1.33 -7.85
C LEU A 33 -7.67 -1.82 -9.13
N LEU A 34 -7.52 -3.10 -9.51
CA LEU A 34 -8.10 -3.64 -10.74
C LEU A 34 -9.63 -3.44 -10.83
N SER A 35 -10.31 -3.41 -9.67
CA SER A 35 -11.76 -3.15 -9.58
C SER A 35 -12.16 -1.67 -9.62
N CYS A 36 -11.20 -0.74 -9.72
CA CYS A 36 -11.44 0.71 -9.65
C CYS A 36 -11.60 1.37 -11.02
N SER A 37 -11.31 0.67 -12.13
CA SER A 37 -11.52 1.23 -13.47
C SER A 37 -13.01 1.50 -13.72
N ARG A 38 -13.32 2.68 -14.25
CA ARG A 38 -14.68 3.16 -14.55
C ARG A 38 -14.72 3.75 -15.96
N SER A 39 -15.91 4.14 -16.39
CA SER A 39 -16.15 4.81 -17.68
C SER A 39 -15.44 6.16 -17.82
N THR A 40 -15.21 6.87 -16.71
CA THR A 40 -14.58 8.19 -16.70
C THR A 40 -13.38 8.24 -15.75
N MET A 41 -12.44 9.15 -16.03
CA MET A 41 -11.27 9.36 -15.15
C MET A 41 -11.69 9.84 -13.76
N GLU A 42 -12.70 10.71 -13.67
CA GLU A 42 -13.21 11.21 -12.39
C GLU A 42 -13.78 10.09 -11.51
N GLU A 43 -14.64 9.23 -12.08
CA GLU A 43 -15.19 8.08 -11.36
C GLU A 43 -14.09 7.09 -10.96
N THR A 44 -13.09 6.89 -11.83
CA THR A 44 -11.93 6.04 -11.54
C THR A 44 -11.13 6.60 -10.36
N CYS A 45 -10.85 7.91 -10.34
CA CYS A 45 -10.17 8.59 -9.24
C CYS A 45 -10.94 8.46 -7.93
N ARG A 46 -12.27 8.64 -7.96
CA ARG A 46 -13.13 8.46 -6.79
C ARG A 46 -13.09 7.02 -6.27
N ALA A 47 -13.22 6.03 -7.16
CA ALA A 47 -13.17 4.62 -6.79
C ALA A 47 -11.82 4.21 -6.20
N VAL A 48 -10.72 4.76 -6.72
CA VAL A 48 -9.36 4.56 -6.16
C VAL A 48 -9.26 5.15 -4.75
N TYR A 49 -9.68 6.40 -4.58
CA TYR A 49 -9.64 7.07 -3.27
C TYR A 49 -10.46 6.30 -2.23
N ASP A 50 -11.72 6.01 -2.55
CA ASP A 50 -12.66 5.33 -1.64
C ASP A 50 -12.13 3.95 -1.21
N LEU A 51 -11.59 3.17 -2.16
CA LEU A 51 -11.04 1.85 -1.86
C LEU A 51 -9.79 1.93 -0.98
N VAL A 52 -8.84 2.81 -1.29
CA VAL A 52 -7.59 2.95 -0.53
C VAL A 52 -7.90 3.39 0.91
N VAL A 53 -8.72 4.44 1.07
CA VAL A 53 -9.10 4.96 2.39
C VAL A 53 -9.86 3.90 3.18
N SER A 54 -10.83 3.23 2.57
CA SER A 54 -11.59 2.16 3.24
C SER A 54 -10.68 1.04 3.77
N ARG A 55 -9.78 0.54 2.92
CA ARG A 55 -8.92 -0.61 3.26
C ARG A 55 -7.82 -0.27 4.25
N ALA A 56 -7.25 0.93 4.16
CA ALA A 56 -6.09 1.32 4.96
C ALA A 56 -6.42 2.19 6.18
N SER A 57 -7.69 2.56 6.39
CA SER A 57 -8.17 3.42 7.49
C SER A 57 -7.58 3.10 8.88
N ARG A 58 -7.32 1.82 9.17
CA ARG A 58 -6.78 1.37 10.46
C ARG A 58 -5.32 0.96 10.44
N LEU A 59 -4.63 1.10 9.31
CA LEU A 59 -3.25 0.63 9.15
C LEU A 59 -2.32 1.30 10.17
N VAL A 60 -2.38 2.63 10.31
CA VAL A 60 -1.52 3.37 11.24
C VAL A 60 -1.85 3.04 12.69
N GLU A 61 -3.13 3.04 13.05
CA GLU A 61 -3.63 2.68 14.39
C GLU A 61 -3.13 1.29 14.80
N VAL A 62 -3.32 0.29 13.95
CA VAL A 62 -2.91 -1.09 14.22
C VAL A 62 -1.40 -1.21 14.34
N CYS A 63 -0.63 -0.56 13.46
CA CYS A 63 0.83 -0.55 13.57
C CYS A 63 1.29 0.08 14.89
N GLN A 64 0.71 1.19 15.32
CA GLN A 64 1.03 1.83 16.60
C GLN A 64 0.67 0.97 17.80
N GLY A 65 -0.44 0.22 17.72
CA GLY A 65 -0.79 -0.77 18.73
C GLY A 65 0.27 -1.87 18.86
N ILE A 66 0.75 -2.39 17.72
CA ILE A 66 1.82 -3.41 17.69
C ILE A 66 3.13 -2.84 18.23
N GLU A 67 3.48 -1.60 17.90
CA GLU A 67 4.66 -0.92 18.45
C GLU A 67 4.61 -0.86 19.99
N ALA A 68 3.43 -0.53 20.54
CA ALA A 68 3.22 -0.44 21.99
C ALA A 68 3.23 -1.82 22.67
N GLU A 69 2.66 -2.85 22.05
CA GLU A 69 2.59 -4.20 22.60
C GLU A 69 3.95 -4.90 22.61
N LEU A 70 4.70 -4.81 21.51
CA LEU A 70 5.97 -5.53 21.34
C LEU A 70 7.20 -4.71 21.74
N GLY A 71 7.05 -3.41 21.96
CA GLY A 71 8.18 -2.51 22.25
C GLY A 71 9.14 -2.33 21.07
N ILE A 72 8.70 -2.64 19.84
CA ILE A 72 9.51 -2.57 18.61
C ILE A 72 9.04 -1.39 17.76
N PRO A 73 9.91 -0.45 17.38
CA PRO A 73 9.50 0.65 16.52
C PRO A 73 9.24 0.16 15.08
N ILE A 74 8.15 0.66 14.48
CA ILE A 74 7.83 0.52 13.06
C ILE A 74 8.10 1.87 12.38
N VAL A 75 9.25 1.98 11.72
CA VAL A 75 9.75 3.26 11.20
C VAL A 75 8.85 3.82 10.09
N ASN A 76 8.31 2.95 9.22
CA ASN A 76 7.45 3.38 8.11
C ASN A 76 6.17 2.54 8.01
N LYS A 77 5.07 3.22 7.70
CA LYS A 77 3.79 2.63 7.30
C LYS A 77 3.52 3.06 5.85
N ARG A 78 3.40 2.11 4.93
CA ARG A 78 3.32 2.38 3.49
C ARG A 78 2.16 1.64 2.84
N ILE A 79 1.76 2.11 1.67
CA ILE A 79 0.82 1.43 0.80
C ILE A 79 1.49 1.20 -0.56
N SER A 80 1.26 0.03 -1.15
CA SER A 80 1.56 -0.22 -2.56
C SER A 80 0.28 -0.58 -3.30
N VAL A 81 0.14 -0.08 -4.52
CA VAL A 81 -1.04 -0.33 -5.34
C VAL A 81 -0.70 -0.98 -6.67
N THR A 82 -1.71 -1.54 -7.34
CA THR A 82 -1.61 -1.96 -8.74
C THR A 82 -1.04 -0.83 -9.60
N PRO A 83 -0.10 -1.10 -10.54
CA PRO A 83 0.42 -0.10 -11.45
C PRO A 83 -0.70 0.72 -12.10
N VAL A 84 -0.67 2.05 -11.92
CA VAL A 84 -1.74 2.96 -12.37
C VAL A 84 -1.99 2.86 -13.88
N ALA A 85 -0.97 2.59 -14.68
CA ALA A 85 -1.11 2.38 -16.12
C ALA A 85 -2.10 1.26 -16.48
N LEU A 86 -2.26 0.24 -15.62
CA LEU A 86 -3.17 -0.88 -15.86
C LEU A 86 -4.64 -0.53 -15.61
N ILE A 87 -4.91 0.39 -14.68
CA ILE A 87 -6.29 0.77 -14.32
C ILE A 87 -6.81 1.95 -15.15
N THR A 88 -5.89 2.73 -15.70
CA THR A 88 -6.18 3.84 -16.61
C THR A 88 -6.22 3.40 -18.08
N ALA A 89 -5.79 2.18 -18.38
CA ALA A 89 -5.88 1.61 -19.72
C ALA A 89 -7.33 1.61 -20.22
N GLY A 90 -7.59 2.38 -21.28
CA GLY A 90 -8.92 2.50 -21.88
C GLY A 90 -9.82 3.56 -21.25
N VAL A 91 -9.33 4.36 -20.30
CA VAL A 91 -10.06 5.49 -19.71
C VAL A 91 -9.49 6.79 -20.28
N GLU A 92 -10.33 7.58 -20.95
CA GLU A 92 -9.92 8.90 -21.44
C GLU A 92 -9.70 9.87 -20.28
N GLY A 93 -8.64 10.69 -20.36
CA GLY A 93 -8.30 11.69 -19.36
C GLY A 93 -6.81 11.72 -19.03
N ASN A 94 -6.45 12.41 -17.95
CA ASN A 94 -5.07 12.54 -17.51
C ASN A 94 -4.78 11.54 -16.35
N PRO A 95 -3.90 10.55 -16.53
CA PRO A 95 -3.52 9.62 -15.45
C PRO A 95 -2.99 10.30 -14.19
N ALA A 96 -2.42 11.52 -14.31
CA ALA A 96 -1.99 12.30 -13.16
C ALA A 96 -3.13 12.64 -12.18
N ASP A 97 -4.38 12.61 -12.63
CA ASP A 97 -5.54 12.78 -11.75
C ASP A 97 -5.64 11.64 -10.74
N VAL A 98 -5.31 10.40 -11.15
CA VAL A 98 -5.21 9.25 -10.24
C VAL A 98 -4.06 9.44 -9.25
N ALA A 99 -2.93 10.02 -9.67
CA ALA A 99 -1.84 10.34 -8.75
C ALA A 99 -2.29 11.30 -7.64
N ARG A 100 -3.08 12.34 -8.00
CA ARG A 100 -3.65 13.27 -7.01
C ARG A 100 -4.66 12.58 -6.09
N ALA A 101 -5.46 11.66 -6.61
CA ALA A 101 -6.38 10.85 -5.80
C ALA A 101 -5.63 9.96 -4.80
N LEU A 102 -4.53 9.32 -5.23
CA LEU A 102 -3.67 8.51 -4.38
C LEU A 102 -2.97 9.35 -3.31
N ASP A 103 -2.45 10.53 -3.64
CA ASP A 103 -1.83 11.45 -2.67
C ASP A 103 -2.84 11.91 -1.62
N ARG A 104 -4.06 12.26 -2.03
CA ARG A 104 -5.16 12.56 -1.10
C ARG A 104 -5.47 11.39 -0.16
N ALA A 105 -5.58 10.18 -0.69
CA ALA A 105 -5.85 8.99 0.11
C ALA A 105 -4.70 8.68 1.09
N ALA A 106 -3.44 8.87 0.67
CA ALA A 106 -2.27 8.67 1.52
C ALA A 106 -2.26 9.63 2.71
N ARG A 107 -2.58 10.91 2.46
CA ARG A 107 -2.70 11.94 3.51
C ARG A 107 -3.83 11.65 4.47
N GLU A 108 -5.00 11.23 3.97
CA GLU A 108 -6.17 10.89 4.78
C GLU A 108 -5.86 9.74 5.74
N VAL A 109 -5.20 8.69 5.25
CA VAL A 109 -4.87 7.51 6.06
C VAL A 109 -3.65 7.76 6.98
N GLY A 110 -2.83 8.76 6.67
CA GLY A 110 -1.64 9.10 7.47
C GLY A 110 -0.44 8.17 7.23
N VAL A 111 -0.34 7.55 6.05
CA VAL A 111 0.84 6.74 5.70
C VAL A 111 2.01 7.61 5.25
N ASN A 112 3.24 7.10 5.42
CA ASN A 112 4.45 7.81 5.01
C ASN A 112 4.62 7.87 3.49
N PHE A 113 4.16 6.83 2.78
CA PHE A 113 4.33 6.72 1.34
C PHE A 113 3.26 5.82 0.73
N LEU A 114 2.72 6.23 -0.42
CA LEU A 114 1.90 5.39 -1.28
C LEU A 114 2.59 5.27 -2.64
N GLY A 115 3.00 4.06 -2.98
CA GLY A 115 3.64 3.72 -4.26
C GLY A 115 2.69 2.97 -5.19
N GLY A 116 2.95 3.04 -6.49
CA GLY A 116 2.17 2.31 -7.52
C GLY A 116 1.69 3.17 -8.68
N TYR A 117 1.98 4.48 -8.66
CA TYR A 117 1.97 5.29 -9.88
C TYR A 117 3.13 4.85 -10.79
N SER A 118 2.92 3.74 -11.49
CA SER A 118 3.93 3.03 -12.26
C SER A 118 3.34 2.36 -13.49
N ALA A 119 4.23 1.91 -14.36
CA ALA A 119 3.94 1.23 -15.61
C ALA A 119 4.89 0.05 -15.79
N LEU A 120 4.49 -0.95 -16.59
CA LEU A 120 5.29 -2.12 -16.90
C LEU A 120 5.70 -2.09 -18.38
N VAL A 121 6.93 -1.69 -18.68
CA VAL A 121 7.39 -1.40 -20.05
C VAL A 121 8.50 -2.33 -20.56
N ALA A 122 8.73 -3.45 -19.86
CA ALA A 122 9.85 -4.35 -20.13
C ALA A 122 9.85 -4.95 -21.56
N LYS A 123 8.68 -5.01 -22.22
CA LYS A 123 8.51 -5.54 -23.59
C LYS A 123 8.01 -4.48 -24.57
N GLY A 124 8.24 -3.21 -24.26
CA GLY A 124 7.64 -2.07 -24.96
C GLY A 124 6.46 -1.49 -24.19
N ALA A 125 6.07 -0.27 -24.55
CA ALA A 125 5.01 0.50 -23.92
C ALA A 125 3.80 0.63 -24.87
N THR A 126 2.60 0.32 -24.37
CA THR A 126 1.35 0.63 -25.07
C THR A 126 0.99 2.11 -24.88
N THR A 127 -0.13 2.55 -25.45
CA THR A 127 -0.62 3.93 -25.26
C THR A 127 -0.79 4.27 -23.78
N SER A 128 -1.28 3.31 -22.98
CA SER A 128 -1.57 3.51 -21.56
C SER A 128 -0.30 3.71 -20.72
N GLU A 129 0.80 3.00 -21.01
CA GLU A 129 2.07 3.20 -20.29
C GLU A 129 2.84 4.45 -20.73
N LYS A 130 2.50 5.03 -21.89
CA LYS A 130 3.14 6.27 -22.40
C LYS A 130 2.47 7.54 -21.88
N ALA A 131 1.18 7.47 -21.58
CA ALA A 131 0.38 8.56 -21.03
C ALA A 131 0.75 8.83 -19.56
#